data_AF-A0A126QZF5-F1
#
_entry.id   AF-A0A126QZF5-F1
#
_cell.length_a   1.000
_cell.length_b   1.000
_cell.length_c   1.000
_cell.angle_alpha   90.00
_cell.angle_beta   90.00
_cell.angle_gamma   90.00
#
_symmetry.space_group_name_H-M   'P 1'
#
loop_
_entity.id
_entity.type
_entity.pdbx_description
1 polymer ?
#
loop_
_entity_poly.entity_id
_entity_poly.type
_entity_poly.pdbx_seq_one_letter_code
_entity_poly.pdbx_strand_id
1 'polypeptide(L)' 'MQCRMCGYEFDPLSEGLCSSCSGCKGCNKAECPRCGYKNDLSYEKEFDYISRLQAKIKAYKARKARGK' A
#
# COMPACT_ATOMS: atom_id res chain seq x y z
N MET A 1 5.19 -3.30 -9.52
CA MET A 1 4.46 -3.70 -8.30
C MET A 1 4.23 -5.20 -8.30
N GLN A 2 4.06 -5.81 -7.12
CA GLN A 2 3.66 -7.23 -7.01
C GLN A 2 2.17 -7.32 -6.65
N CYS A 3 1.42 -8.20 -7.32
CA CYS A 3 0.02 -8.45 -6.98
C CYS A 3 -0.09 -9.11 -5.61
N ARG A 4 -0.87 -8.50 -4.70
CA ARG A 4 -1.09 -9.03 -3.35
C ARG A 4 -1.94 -10.30 -3.29
N MET A 5 -2.63 -10.64 -4.38
CA MET A 5 -3.48 -11.82 -4.45
C MET A 5 -2.75 -13.03 -5.05
N CYS A 6 -2.02 -12.84 -6.15
CA CYS A 6 -1.40 -13.95 -6.89
C CYS A 6 0.14 -13.88 -6.97
N GLY A 7 0.77 -12.84 -6.43
CA GLY A 7 2.23 -12.68 -6.43
C GLY A 7 2.85 -12.27 -7.77
N TYR A 8 2.06 -12.06 -8.82
CA TYR A 8 2.57 -11.65 -10.13
C TYR A 8 3.17 -10.24 -10.12
N GLU A 9 4.35 -10.07 -10.70
CA GLU A 9 4.99 -8.78 -10.84
C GLU A 9 4.60 -8.12 -12.16
N PHE A 10 4.17 -6.86 -12.09
CA PHE A 10 3.77 -6.07 -13.26
C PHE A 10 4.01 -4.58 -12.98
N ASP A 11 4.18 -3.78 -14.02
CA ASP A 11 4.25 -2.33 -13.88
C ASP A 11 2.82 -1.75 -13.83
N PRO A 12 2.38 -1.14 -12.71
CA PRO A 12 1.06 -0.52 -12.64
C PRO A 12 0.93 0.77 -13.45
N LEU A 13 2.04 1.35 -13.92
CA LEU A 13 2.07 2.60 -14.65
C LEU A 13 2.28 2.39 -16.16
N SER A 14 2.61 1.18 -16.60
CA SER A 14 2.87 0.88 -18.02
C SER A 14 1.60 0.91 -18.87
N GLU A 15 0.46 0.59 -18.27
CA GLU A 15 -0.85 0.70 -18.92
C GLU A 15 -1.57 1.90 -18.31
N GLY A 16 -1.54 3.01 -19.03
CA GLY A 16 -2.04 4.30 -18.57
C GLY A 16 -3.38 4.19 -17.83
N LEU A 17 -3.41 4.78 -16.64
CA LEU A 17 -4.57 5.06 -15.78
C LEU A 17 -5.93 4.83 -16.46
N CYS A 18 -6.36 3.56 -16.47
CA CYS A 18 -7.71 3.05 -16.71
C CYS A 18 -8.51 3.58 -17.93
N SER A 19 -8.73 2.71 -18.93
CA SER A 19 -9.73 2.92 -20.00
C SER A 19 -11.18 2.60 -19.57
N SER A 20 -11.41 1.96 -18.41
CA SER A 20 -12.73 1.51 -17.95
C SER A 20 -13.29 2.26 -16.73
N CYS A 21 -12.52 3.16 -16.14
CA CYS A 21 -12.95 4.04 -15.06
C CYS A 21 -12.91 5.44 -15.65
N SER A 22 -14.07 6.01 -15.92
CA SER A 22 -14.25 7.39 -16.33
C SER A 22 -13.55 8.33 -15.34
N GLY A 23 -12.26 8.60 -15.60
CA GLY A 23 -11.43 9.65 -15.04
C GLY A 23 -11.61 9.92 -13.54
N CYS A 24 -10.85 9.24 -12.70
CA CYS A 24 -10.55 9.77 -11.37
C CYS A 24 -9.05 9.71 -11.10
N LYS A 25 -8.39 10.88 -11.06
CA LYS A 25 -7.01 11.07 -10.58
C LYS A 25 -6.78 10.56 -9.15
N GLY A 26 -7.84 10.13 -8.45
CA GLY A 26 -7.83 9.66 -7.06
C GLY A 26 -8.06 8.16 -6.86
N CYS A 27 -8.12 7.36 -7.94
CA CYS A 27 -8.61 5.97 -7.80
C CYS A 27 -7.54 5.01 -7.28
N ASN A 28 -6.26 5.43 -7.31
CA ASN A 28 -5.09 4.82 -6.64
C ASN A 28 -5.02 3.29 -6.68
N LYS A 29 -5.55 2.68 -7.75
CA LYS A 29 -5.68 1.23 -7.90
C LYS A 29 -5.15 0.78 -9.25
N ALA A 30 -4.52 -0.38 -9.26
CA ALA A 30 -4.00 -1.05 -10.44
C ALA A 30 -4.52 -2.50 -10.49
N GLU A 31 -5.15 -2.85 -11.60
CA GLU A 31 -5.68 -4.18 -11.83
C GLU A 31 -4.56 -5.13 -12.27
N CYS A 32 -4.49 -6.30 -11.65
CA CYS A 32 -3.50 -7.30 -12.01
C CYS A 32 -3.89 -7.97 -13.34
N PRO A 33 -3.02 -7.93 -14.36
CA PRO A 33 -3.32 -8.55 -15.66
C PRO A 33 -3.40 -10.08 -15.62
N ARG A 34 -2.91 -10.71 -14.53
CA ARG A 34 -2.96 -12.17 -14.37
C ARG A 34 -4.25 -12.67 -13.71
N CYS A 35 -4.78 -11.95 -12.72
CA CYS A 35 -5.90 -12.45 -11.91
C CYS A 35 -7.07 -11.45 -11.73
N GLY A 36 -6.99 -10.26 -12.31
CA GLY A 36 -8.03 -9.22 -12.20
C GLY A 36 -8.13 -8.55 -10.83
N TYR A 37 -7.26 -8.90 -9.87
CA TYR A 37 -7.29 -8.29 -8.55
C TYR A 37 -6.84 -6.82 -8.60
N LYS A 38 -7.64 -5.92 -8.01
CA LYS A 38 -7.37 -4.48 -7.95
C LYS A 38 -6.49 -4.15 -6.75
N ASN A 39 -5.20 -4.05 -7.00
CA ASN A 39 -4.21 -3.65 -6.01
C ASN A 39 -4.30 -2.14 -5.76
N ASP A 40 -4.03 -1.73 -4.52
CA ASP A 40 -3.94 -0.33 -4.13
C ASP A 40 -2.48 0.13 -4.20
N LEU A 41 -2.22 1.27 -4.85
CA LEU A 41 -0.89 1.84 -5.07
C LEU A 41 -0.35 2.62 -3.86
N SER A 42 -1.17 3.08 -2.91
CA SER A 42 -0.69 3.69 -1.66
C SER A 42 -0.36 2.67 -0.59
N TYR A 43 -0.74 1.41 -0.78
CA TYR A 43 -0.61 0.36 0.23
C TYR A 43 0.78 0.31 0.90
N GLU A 44 1.86 0.35 0.12
CA GLU A 44 3.21 0.32 0.69
C GLU A 44 3.52 1.55 1.56
N LYS A 45 3.08 2.74 1.14
CA LYS A 45 3.24 3.98 1.90
C LYS A 45 2.42 3.97 3.18
N GLU A 46 1.19 3.47 3.12
CA GLU A 46 0.31 3.33 4.29
C GLU A 46 0.87 2.32 5.30
N PHE A 47 1.40 1.19 4.84
CA PHE A 47 2.01 0.18 5.71
C PHE A 47 3.30 0.68 6.40
N ASP A 48 4.15 1.42 5.69
CA ASP A 48 5.33 2.07 6.29
C ASP A 48 4.92 3.08 7.37
N TYR A 49 3.89 3.91 7.10
CA TYR A 49 3.38 4.86 8.08
C TYR A 49 2.89 4.17 9.37
N ILE A 50 2.07 3.12 9.25
CA ILE A 50 1.58 2.34 10.39
C ILE A 50 2.76 1.71 11.17
N SER A 51 3.73 1.14 10.47
CA SER A 51 4.91 0.52 11.08
C SER A 51 5.72 1.52 11.91
N ARG A 52 5.91 2.74 11.39
CA ARG A 52 6.58 3.83 12.11
C ARG A 52 5.81 4.29 13.35
N LEU A 53 4.47 4.36 13.26
CA LEU A 53 3.64 4.69 14.42
C LEU A 53 3.75 3.62 15.52
N GLN A 54 3.68 2.34 15.16
CA GLN A 54 3.84 1.24 16.11
C GLN A 54 5.21 1.28 16.80
N ALA A 55 6.28 1.55 16.06
CA ALA A 55 7.62 1.72 16.62
C ALA A 55 7.69 2.88 17.63
N LYS A 56 7.10 4.03 17.31
CA LYS A 56 7.02 5.19 18.22
C LYS A 56 6.25 4.87 19.50
N ILE A 57 5.10 4.19 19.39
CA ILE A 57 4.29 3.76 20.54
C ILE A 57 5.07 2.80 21.44
N LYS A 58 5.77 1.81 20.86
CA LYS A 58 6.62 0.87 21.59
C LYS A 58 7.73 1.60 22.35
N ALA A 59 8.42 2.52 21.69
CA ALA A 59 9.48 3.34 22.31
C ALA A 59 8.94 4.21 23.46
N TYR A 60 7.74 4.79 23.30
CA TYR A 60 7.08 5.56 24.36
C TYR A 60 6.77 4.70 25.59
N LYS A 61 6.17 3.52 25.39
CA LYS A 61 5.86 2.58 26.49
C LYS A 61 7.12 2.14 27.22
N ALA A 62 8.20 1.83 26.50
CA ALA A 62 9.48 1.45 27.10
C ALA A 62 10.09 2.58 27.94
N ARG A 63 10.04 3.83 27.46
CA ARG A 63 10.51 5.00 28.22
C ARG A 63 9.70 5.20 29.51
N LYS A 64 8.37 5.12 29.42
CA LYS A 64 7.46 5.26 30.57
C LYS A 64 7.68 4.16 31.62
N ALA A 65 7.99 2.93 31.20
CA ALA A 65 8.27 1.82 32.11
C ALA A 65 9.61 1.96 32.86
N ARG A 66 10.60 2.67 32.30
CA ARG A 66 11.92 2.89 32.92
C ARG A 66 11.96 4.06 33.90
N GLY A 67 11.03 5.02 33.78
CA GLY A 67 10.94 6.19 34.66
C GLY A 67 10.02 5.99 35.86
N LYS A 68 9.74 4.74 36.23
CA LYS A 68 8.86 4.34 37.32
C LYS A 68 9.59 3.40 38.26
#